data_AF-A0A2K8U6V2-F1
#
_entry.id   AF-A0A2K8U6V2-F1
#
_cell.length_a   1.000
_cell.length_b   1.000
_cell.length_c   1.000
_cell.angle_alpha   90.00
_cell.angle_beta   90.00
_cell.angle_gamma   90.00
#
_symmetry.space_group_name_H-M   'P 1'
#
loop_
_entity.id
_entity.type
_entity.pdbx_description
1 polymer ?
#
loop_
_entity_poly.entity_id
_entity_poly.type
_entity_poly.pdbx_seq_one_letter_code
_entity_poly.pdbx_strand_id
1 'polypeptide(L)'
;MSVIIEEAIRGWMAANRGLREQATTQGVERFFAALGDGDTLTPAQLERAVAAARDAVFAALTTDAVLDGLPTPPQGAGTREALRSRWFGLNPAWVLPGPPTAGRALSARHLAATAAVGSVLGMLVFGTLLNLSLDMRALGMLIGAPAGAAGALYAVGRLTESKALRTALKTLLGVAGALDVARVATLGLVGLWGRLAGMGLLRRILLYPGVVALLAFTRGSAHYDRNAYRDSIRDLIRQWVECSALLLCSLSSAPVAEPKAIVLDKNLARAIADLHRADLPDLPTAAEALLLEGRRLGLAGLTEPARFTAAERAGRSRLRWGPELAQRYRPFGLIEEGDTVIVEDEPVIQNDRVLEKGLVRKQRA
;
A
#
# COMPACT_ATOMS: atom_id res chain seq x y z
N MET A 1 -42.43 -8.25 -11.42
CA MET A 1 -41.84 -7.73 -10.16
C MET A 1 -40.34 -7.44 -10.31
N SER A 2 -39.54 -8.34 -10.92
CA SER A 2 -38.11 -8.12 -11.19
C SER A 2 -37.80 -6.87 -12.03
N VAL A 3 -38.60 -6.60 -13.07
CA VAL A 3 -38.42 -5.43 -13.96
C VAL A 3 -38.56 -4.09 -13.22
N ILE A 4 -39.51 -3.99 -12.29
CA ILE A 4 -39.77 -2.75 -11.52
C ILE A 4 -38.61 -2.45 -10.55
N ILE A 5 -38.06 -3.49 -9.93
CA ILE A 5 -36.93 -3.35 -9.00
C ILE A 5 -35.67 -2.93 -9.76
N GLU A 6 -35.40 -3.55 -10.92
CA GLU A 6 -34.23 -3.21 -11.72
C GLU A 6 -34.28 -1.76 -12.20
N GLU A 7 -35.45 -1.29 -12.63
CA GLU A 7 -35.66 0.10 -13.05
C GLU A 7 -35.49 1.07 -11.87
N ALA A 8 -35.99 0.73 -10.69
CA ALA A 8 -35.80 1.54 -9.47
C ALA A 8 -34.32 1.62 -9.06
N ILE A 9 -33.57 0.51 -9.13
CA ILE A 9 -32.13 0.49 -8.86
C ILE A 9 -31.38 1.34 -9.88
N ARG A 10 -31.66 1.19 -11.18
CA ARG A 10 -31.02 2.00 -12.22
C ARG A 10 -31.34 3.48 -12.06
N GLY A 11 -32.60 3.82 -11.78
CA GLY A 11 -33.04 5.20 -11.53
C GLY A 11 -32.30 5.82 -10.35
N TRP A 12 -32.20 5.08 -9.24
CA TRP A 12 -31.43 5.51 -8.08
C TRP A 12 -29.95 5.72 -8.39
N MET A 13 -29.32 4.77 -9.08
CA MET A 13 -27.89 4.82 -9.45
C MET A 13 -27.57 6.00 -10.38
N ALA A 14 -28.51 6.37 -11.25
CA ALA A 14 -28.40 7.53 -12.14
C ALA A 14 -28.57 8.84 -11.36
N ALA A 15 -29.58 8.94 -10.50
CA ALA A 15 -29.85 10.12 -9.68
C ALA A 15 -28.73 10.42 -8.68
N ASN A 16 -28.09 9.39 -8.13
CA ASN A 16 -27.05 9.52 -7.10
C ASN A 16 -25.62 9.44 -7.65
N ARG A 17 -25.39 9.77 -8.93
CA ARG A 17 -24.03 9.80 -9.51
C ARG A 17 -23.11 10.76 -8.75
N GLY A 18 -23.57 11.98 -8.46
CA GLY A 18 -22.77 12.98 -7.74
C GLY A 18 -22.38 12.52 -6.33
N LEU A 19 -23.28 11.84 -5.62
CA LEU A 19 -23.00 11.29 -4.31
C LEU A 19 -21.91 10.20 -4.37
N ARG A 20 -21.96 9.33 -5.37
CA ARG A 20 -20.93 8.29 -5.58
C ARG A 20 -19.57 8.89 -5.93
N GLU A 21 -19.54 9.96 -6.74
CA GLU A 21 -18.32 10.70 -7.05
C GLU A 21 -17.73 11.41 -5.81
N GLN A 22 -18.60 11.98 -4.97
CA GLN A 22 -18.20 12.57 -3.70
C GLN A 22 -17.64 11.52 -2.73
N ALA A 23 -18.31 10.39 -2.55
CA ALA A 23 -17.83 9.28 -1.73
C ALA A 23 -16.47 8.76 -2.22
N THR A 24 -16.29 8.64 -3.54
CA THR A 24 -15.01 8.27 -4.15
C THR A 24 -13.92 9.27 -3.80
N THR A 25 -14.21 10.57 -3.96
CA THR A 25 -13.24 11.64 -3.68
C THR A 25 -12.83 11.64 -2.20
N GLN A 26 -13.79 11.55 -1.28
CA GLN A 26 -13.53 11.46 0.16
C GLN A 26 -12.70 10.22 0.52
N GLY A 27 -13.00 9.06 -0.08
CA GLY A 27 -12.23 7.84 0.10
C GLY A 27 -10.77 8.00 -0.33
N VAL A 28 -10.53 8.60 -1.50
CA VAL A 28 -9.17 8.87 -2.02
C VAL A 28 -8.43 9.86 -1.12
N GLU A 29 -9.07 10.93 -0.67
CA GLU A 29 -8.45 11.91 0.21
C GLU A 29 -8.04 11.29 1.55
N ARG A 30 -8.93 10.50 2.16
CA ARG A 30 -8.65 9.80 3.42
C ARG A 30 -7.58 8.74 3.27
N PHE A 31 -7.55 8.03 2.14
CA PHE A 31 -6.46 7.10 1.81
C PHE A 31 -5.11 7.80 1.83
N PHE A 32 -4.94 8.86 1.04
CA PHE A 32 -3.65 9.56 0.92
C PHE A 32 -3.27 10.33 2.18
N ALA A 33 -4.24 10.85 2.94
CA ALA A 33 -3.99 11.47 4.24
C ALA A 33 -3.43 10.46 5.25
N ALA A 34 -3.96 9.24 5.28
CA ALA A 34 -3.48 8.18 6.18
C ALA A 34 -2.18 7.53 5.70
N LEU A 35 -1.92 7.52 4.38
CA LEU A 35 -0.69 7.00 3.78
C LEU A 35 0.53 7.89 4.09
N GLY A 36 0.33 9.21 4.10
CA GLY A 36 1.39 10.21 4.31
C GLY A 36 2.25 10.46 3.06
N ASP A 37 3.33 11.24 3.25
CA ASP A 37 4.24 11.69 2.18
C ASP A 37 5.58 10.91 2.14
N GLY A 38 5.66 9.76 2.81
CA GLY A 38 6.90 8.98 2.92
C GLY A 38 7.23 8.18 1.66
N ASP A 39 8.50 8.22 1.24
CA ASP A 39 9.02 7.44 0.09
C ASP A 39 9.05 5.91 0.32
N THR A 40 8.98 5.47 1.58
CA THR A 40 8.94 4.06 1.95
C THR A 40 7.65 3.74 2.68
N LEU A 41 6.81 2.91 2.05
CA LEU A 41 5.54 2.48 2.63
C LEU A 41 5.71 1.15 3.35
N THR A 42 5.28 1.10 4.61
CA THR A 42 5.17 -0.14 5.36
C THR A 42 3.80 -0.81 5.10
N PRO A 43 3.69 -2.15 5.19
CA PRO A 43 2.41 -2.84 5.07
C PRO A 43 1.35 -2.32 6.05
N ALA A 44 1.76 -1.98 7.29
CA ALA A 44 0.87 -1.43 8.31
C ALA A 44 0.30 -0.04 7.93
N GLN A 45 1.09 0.81 7.26
CA GLN A 45 0.60 2.10 6.77
C GLN A 45 -0.40 1.93 5.63
N LEU A 46 -0.14 1.00 4.71
CA LEU A 46 -1.07 0.69 3.62
C LEU A 46 -2.40 0.18 4.17
N GLU A 47 -2.36 -0.74 5.14
CA GLU A 47 -3.57 -1.26 5.78
C GLU A 47 -4.37 -0.18 6.50
N ARG A 48 -3.69 0.72 7.23
CA ARG A 48 -4.34 1.88 7.85
C ARG A 48 -4.96 2.80 6.82
N ALA A 49 -4.29 3.04 5.70
CA ALA A 49 -4.81 3.87 4.61
C ALA A 49 -6.04 3.24 3.93
N VAL A 50 -6.01 1.93 3.69
CA VAL A 50 -7.15 1.16 3.17
C VAL A 50 -8.33 1.24 4.13
N ALA A 51 -8.10 1.03 5.43
CA ALA A 51 -9.15 1.15 6.45
C ALA A 51 -9.76 2.55 6.48
N ALA A 52 -8.93 3.60 6.48
CA ALA A 52 -9.40 4.99 6.47
C ALA A 52 -10.23 5.33 5.22
N ALA A 53 -9.85 4.83 4.05
CA ALA A 53 -10.59 5.01 2.81
C ALA A 53 -11.95 4.30 2.86
N ARG A 54 -11.96 3.03 3.31
CA ARG A 54 -13.17 2.23 3.47
C ARG A 54 -14.16 2.88 4.43
N ASP A 55 -13.68 3.31 5.60
CA ASP A 55 -14.55 3.87 6.65
C ASP A 55 -15.16 5.20 6.19
N ALA A 56 -14.42 6.00 5.42
CA ALA A 56 -14.94 7.23 4.81
C ALA A 56 -16.02 6.95 3.76
N VAL A 57 -15.79 5.98 2.87
CA VAL A 57 -16.77 5.56 1.87
C VAL A 57 -18.01 4.96 2.51
N PHE A 58 -17.82 4.14 3.55
CA PHE A 58 -18.90 3.58 4.37
C PHE A 58 -19.77 4.70 4.94
N ALA A 59 -19.15 5.64 5.67
CA ALA A 59 -19.85 6.76 6.25
C ALA A 59 -20.64 7.58 5.23
N ALA A 60 -20.06 7.83 4.04
CA ALA A 60 -20.72 8.57 2.98
C ALA A 60 -21.94 7.84 2.40
N LEU A 61 -21.83 6.52 2.14
CA LEU A 61 -22.88 5.71 1.54
C LEU A 61 -23.97 5.29 2.53
N THR A 62 -23.74 5.39 3.83
CA THR A 62 -24.73 5.01 4.85
C THR A 62 -25.35 6.18 5.59
N THR A 63 -25.20 7.41 5.10
CA THR A 63 -25.88 8.59 5.67
C THR A 63 -27.41 8.41 5.63
N ASP A 64 -28.13 8.98 6.60
CA ASP A 64 -29.60 8.84 6.66
C ASP A 64 -30.27 9.34 5.38
N ALA A 65 -29.78 10.45 4.81
CA ALA A 65 -30.26 10.98 3.53
C ALA A 65 -30.13 9.99 2.36
N VAL A 66 -29.05 9.19 2.35
CA VAL A 66 -28.86 8.14 1.33
C VAL A 66 -29.84 7.00 1.55
N LEU A 67 -29.99 6.55 2.80
CA LEU A 67 -30.89 5.45 3.14
C LEU A 67 -32.35 5.79 2.84
N ASP A 68 -32.76 7.03 3.10
CA ASP A 68 -34.11 7.53 2.81
C ASP A 68 -34.38 7.64 1.31
N GLY A 69 -33.32 7.78 0.50
CA GLY A 69 -33.42 7.82 -0.95
C GLY A 69 -33.50 6.45 -1.63
N LEU A 70 -33.32 5.34 -0.91
CA LEU A 70 -33.25 3.99 -1.50
C LEU A 70 -34.59 3.53 -2.11
N PRO A 71 -34.59 2.55 -3.04
CA PRO A 71 -35.81 2.03 -3.67
C PRO A 71 -36.92 1.63 -2.68
N THR A 72 -36.56 0.95 -1.60
CA THR A 72 -37.44 0.71 -0.45
C THR A 72 -36.73 1.24 0.81
N PRO A 73 -37.05 2.45 1.28
CA PRO A 73 -36.35 3.05 2.39
C PRO A 73 -36.69 2.34 3.71
N PRO A 74 -35.70 2.07 4.57
CA PRO A 74 -35.94 1.52 5.90
C PRO A 74 -36.66 2.53 6.80
N GLN A 75 -37.82 2.13 7.34
CA GLN A 75 -38.73 3.04 8.06
C GLN A 75 -38.38 3.27 9.55
N GLY A 76 -37.38 2.56 10.10
CA GLY A 76 -37.03 2.64 11.51
C GLY A 76 -35.52 2.55 11.76
N ALA A 77 -35.09 2.99 12.95
CA ALA A 77 -33.68 2.94 13.34
C ALA A 77 -33.13 1.49 13.33
N GLY A 78 -33.92 0.53 13.80
CA GLY A 78 -33.52 -0.89 13.81
C GLY A 78 -33.35 -1.48 12.41
N THR A 79 -34.22 -1.13 11.46
CA THR A 79 -34.11 -1.60 10.07
C THR A 79 -32.99 -0.90 9.31
N ARG A 80 -32.71 0.37 9.63
CA ARG A 80 -31.52 1.08 9.12
C ARG A 80 -30.22 0.41 9.58
N GLU A 81 -30.09 0.11 10.86
CA GLU A 81 -28.88 -0.56 11.37
C GLU A 81 -28.75 -2.01 10.88
N ALA A 82 -29.87 -2.72 10.76
CA ALA A 82 -29.87 -4.06 10.16
C ALA A 82 -29.39 -4.03 8.70
N LEU A 83 -29.81 -3.02 7.92
CA LEU A 83 -29.35 -2.81 6.55
C LEU A 83 -27.86 -2.45 6.51
N ARG A 84 -27.41 -1.51 7.35
CA ARG A 84 -25.98 -1.12 7.47
C ARG A 84 -25.10 -2.32 7.81
N SER A 85 -25.50 -3.12 8.79
CA SER A 85 -24.77 -4.32 9.22
C SER A 85 -24.72 -5.39 8.12
N ARG A 86 -25.85 -5.70 7.48
CA ARG A 86 -25.89 -6.64 6.34
C ARG A 86 -25.04 -6.17 5.17
N TRP A 87 -25.12 -4.89 4.85
CA TRP A 87 -24.33 -4.29 3.79
C TRP A 87 -22.84 -4.34 4.11
N PHE A 88 -22.44 -4.02 5.34
CA PHE A 88 -21.06 -4.13 5.80
C PHE A 88 -20.52 -5.55 5.68
N GLY A 89 -21.29 -6.54 6.14
CA GLY A 89 -20.89 -7.96 6.14
C GLY A 89 -20.80 -8.59 4.75
N LEU A 90 -21.60 -8.11 3.79
CA LEU A 90 -21.58 -8.61 2.41
C LEU A 90 -20.63 -7.82 1.49
N ASN A 91 -20.07 -6.70 1.97
CA ASN A 91 -19.14 -5.92 1.19
C ASN A 91 -17.82 -6.69 1.02
N PRO A 92 -17.29 -6.85 -0.20
CA PRO A 92 -16.08 -7.64 -0.36
C PRO A 92 -14.88 -6.98 0.34
N ALA A 93 -13.85 -7.78 0.64
CA ALA A 93 -12.67 -7.29 1.35
C ALA A 93 -11.93 -6.22 0.51
N TRP A 94 -11.73 -5.04 1.10
CA TRP A 94 -11.00 -3.94 0.46
C TRP A 94 -9.53 -4.29 0.36
N VAL A 95 -9.06 -4.57 -0.86
CA VAL A 95 -7.65 -4.82 -1.15
C VAL A 95 -7.21 -3.80 -2.18
N LEU A 96 -6.47 -2.78 -1.74
CA LEU A 96 -5.83 -1.81 -2.63
C LEU A 96 -4.35 -2.18 -2.79
N PRO A 97 -3.81 -2.16 -4.02
CA PRO A 97 -2.42 -2.47 -4.25
C PRO A 97 -1.52 -1.39 -3.66
N GLY A 98 -0.33 -1.79 -3.20
CA GLY A 98 0.76 -0.84 -2.95
C GLY A 98 1.16 -0.12 -4.25
N PRO A 99 1.87 1.01 -4.16
CA PRO A 99 2.29 1.72 -5.35
C PRO A 99 3.13 0.81 -6.24
N PRO A 100 2.90 0.84 -7.56
CA PRO A 100 3.78 0.16 -8.48
C PRO A 100 5.17 0.74 -8.27
N THR A 101 6.12 -0.10 -7.84
CA THR A 101 7.53 0.30 -7.80
C THR A 101 7.95 0.49 -9.25
N ALA A 102 7.80 1.71 -9.77
CA ALA A 102 8.51 2.12 -10.96
C ALA A 102 9.98 1.81 -10.67
N GLY A 103 10.61 1.01 -11.53
CA GLY A 103 12.00 0.61 -11.36
C GLY A 103 12.86 1.82 -11.00
N ARG A 104 13.87 1.64 -10.14
CA ARG A 104 14.75 2.69 -9.57
C ARG A 104 14.85 3.96 -10.44
N ALA A 105 13.93 4.89 -10.23
CA ALA A 105 13.97 6.19 -10.89
C ALA A 105 14.80 7.13 -10.02
N LEU A 106 15.67 7.91 -10.65
CA LEU A 106 16.48 8.90 -9.96
C LEU A 106 15.59 10.11 -9.64
N SER A 107 15.50 10.51 -8.37
CA SER A 107 14.72 11.71 -8.00
C SER A 107 15.20 12.95 -8.76
N ALA A 108 14.33 13.93 -8.99
CA ALA A 108 14.69 15.20 -9.62
C ALA A 108 15.86 15.93 -8.93
N ARG A 109 15.95 15.85 -7.59
CA ARG A 109 17.07 16.43 -6.83
C ARG A 109 18.40 15.75 -7.12
N HIS A 110 18.39 14.42 -7.22
CA HIS A 110 19.57 13.63 -7.58
C HIS A 110 20.00 13.88 -9.03
N LEU A 111 19.05 14.03 -9.96
CA LEU A 111 19.33 14.40 -11.36
C LEU A 111 19.93 15.81 -11.46
N ALA A 112 19.38 16.79 -10.73
CA ALA A 112 19.90 18.15 -10.69
C ALA A 112 21.32 18.21 -10.10
N ALA A 113 21.57 17.50 -9.00
CA ALA A 113 22.90 17.40 -8.40
C ALA A 113 23.90 16.70 -9.33
N THR A 114 23.49 15.61 -9.99
CA THR A 114 24.31 14.90 -10.98
C THR A 114 24.66 15.80 -12.17
N ALA A 115 23.68 16.55 -12.68
CA ALA A 115 23.89 17.48 -13.78
C ALA A 115 24.82 18.62 -13.38
N ALA A 116 24.68 19.17 -12.17
CA ALA A 116 25.55 20.22 -11.64
C ALA A 116 27.01 19.74 -11.49
N VAL A 117 27.22 18.55 -10.89
CA VAL A 117 28.55 17.95 -10.76
C VAL A 117 29.14 17.64 -12.13
N GLY A 118 28.35 17.04 -13.03
CA GLY A 118 28.74 16.75 -14.40
C GLY A 118 29.17 18.01 -15.15
N SER A 119 28.43 19.10 -15.01
CA SER A 119 28.72 20.39 -15.62
C SER A 119 30.07 20.95 -15.16
N VAL A 120 30.32 20.99 -13.85
CA VAL A 120 31.60 21.46 -13.29
C VAL A 120 32.78 20.61 -13.79
N LEU A 121 32.62 19.28 -13.79
CA LEU A 121 33.65 18.38 -14.32
C LEU A 121 33.90 18.60 -15.81
N GLY A 122 32.84 18.76 -16.60
CA GLY A 122 32.95 19.03 -18.03
C GLY A 122 33.62 20.36 -18.34
N MET A 123 33.28 21.43 -17.59
CA MET A 123 33.95 22.73 -17.70
C MET A 123 35.45 22.63 -17.41
N LEU A 124 35.85 21.87 -16.39
CA LEU A 124 37.26 21.70 -16.02
C LEU A 124 38.02 20.88 -17.07
N VAL A 125 37.44 19.78 -17.55
CA VAL A 125 38.09 18.90 -18.54
C VAL A 125 38.17 19.57 -19.91
N PHE A 126 37.07 20.08 -20.46
CA PHE A 126 37.09 20.72 -21.78
C PHE A 126 37.79 22.08 -21.74
N GLY A 127 37.64 22.84 -20.66
CA GLY A 127 38.34 24.11 -20.48
C GLY A 127 39.87 23.94 -20.47
N THR A 128 40.38 22.89 -19.81
CA THR A 128 41.83 22.60 -19.81
C THR A 128 42.32 22.03 -21.13
N LEU A 129 41.58 21.10 -21.74
CA LEU A 129 41.92 20.52 -23.04
C LEU A 129 42.00 21.58 -24.15
N LEU A 130 40.97 22.42 -24.27
CA LEU A 130 40.91 23.43 -25.33
C LEU A 130 41.85 24.61 -25.08
N ASN A 131 42.20 24.89 -23.82
CA ASN A 131 43.27 25.83 -23.51
C ASN A 131 44.63 25.28 -23.95
N LEU A 132 44.89 23.98 -23.76
CA LEU A 132 46.16 23.37 -24.15
C LEU A 132 46.31 23.19 -25.66
N SER A 133 45.21 22.90 -26.38
CA SER A 133 45.28 22.62 -27.82
C SER A 133 45.08 23.86 -28.69
N LEU A 134 44.21 24.78 -28.29
CA LEU A 134 43.73 25.87 -29.13
C LEU A 134 43.76 27.24 -28.44
N ASP A 135 44.30 27.32 -27.22
CA ASP A 135 44.30 28.53 -26.37
C ASP A 135 42.90 29.15 -26.12
N MET A 136 41.84 28.34 -26.27
CA MET A 136 40.44 28.77 -26.20
C MET A 136 39.73 28.24 -24.95
N ARG A 137 40.17 28.70 -23.78
CA ARG A 137 39.60 28.27 -22.49
C ARG A 137 38.12 28.59 -22.34
N ALA A 138 37.70 29.78 -22.76
CA ALA A 138 36.31 30.25 -22.60
C ALA A 138 35.32 29.38 -23.40
N LEU A 139 35.70 29.01 -24.62
CA LEU A 139 34.92 28.10 -25.46
C LEU A 139 34.80 26.71 -24.81
N GLY A 140 35.89 26.21 -24.22
CA GLY A 140 35.88 24.92 -23.52
C GLY A 140 35.04 24.90 -22.25
N MET A 141 34.94 26.01 -21.53
CA MET A 141 34.02 26.12 -20.39
C MET A 141 32.56 26.18 -20.86
N LEU A 142 32.27 26.90 -21.94
CA LEU A 142 30.91 27.03 -22.49
C LEU A 142 30.36 25.69 -23.00
N ILE A 143 31.17 24.93 -23.74
CA ILE A 143 30.77 23.62 -24.29
C ILE A 143 30.87 22.52 -23.22
N GLY A 144 31.84 22.63 -22.32
CA GLY A 144 32.11 21.65 -21.27
C GLY A 144 30.96 21.49 -20.28
N ALA A 145 30.29 22.58 -19.90
CA ALA A 145 29.16 22.55 -18.98
C ALA A 145 27.99 21.64 -19.45
N PRO A 146 27.35 21.89 -20.61
CA PRO A 146 26.25 21.04 -21.09
C PRO A 146 26.73 19.63 -21.45
N ALA A 147 27.92 19.49 -22.05
CA ALA A 147 28.46 18.18 -22.41
C ALA A 147 28.75 17.31 -21.17
N GLY A 148 29.29 17.91 -20.11
CA GLY A 148 29.54 17.25 -18.84
C GLY A 148 28.26 16.86 -18.09
N ALA A 149 27.26 17.74 -18.07
CA ALA A 149 25.95 17.44 -17.48
C ALA A 149 25.26 16.28 -18.22
N ALA A 150 25.22 16.32 -19.56
CA ALA A 150 24.63 15.26 -20.38
C ALA A 150 25.36 13.92 -20.19
N GLY A 151 26.70 13.94 -20.18
CA GLY A 151 27.52 12.76 -19.95
C GLY A 151 27.30 12.14 -18.57
N ALA A 152 27.21 12.95 -17.52
CA ALA A 152 26.94 12.48 -16.17
C ALA A 152 25.54 11.87 -16.05
N LEU A 153 24.51 12.51 -16.61
CA LEU A 153 23.14 11.98 -16.61
C LEU A 153 23.05 10.65 -17.39
N TYR A 154 23.70 10.57 -18.55
CA TYR A 154 23.77 9.32 -19.34
C TYR A 154 24.47 8.20 -18.56
N ALA A 155 25.60 8.51 -17.91
CA ALA A 155 26.35 7.55 -17.12
C ALA A 155 25.54 7.04 -15.92
N VAL A 156 24.86 7.93 -15.18
CA VAL A 156 24.00 7.53 -14.05
C VAL A 156 22.82 6.68 -14.55
N GLY A 157 22.19 7.03 -15.68
CA GLY A 157 21.13 6.22 -16.30
C GLY A 157 21.57 4.79 -16.64
N ARG A 158 22.74 4.63 -17.29
CA ARG A 158 23.31 3.31 -17.60
C ARG A 158 23.74 2.53 -16.35
N LEU A 159 24.25 3.23 -15.32
CA LEU A 159 24.62 2.62 -14.04
C LEU A 159 23.40 2.21 -13.18
N THR A 160 22.26 2.88 -13.37
CA THR A 160 21.01 2.47 -12.73
C THR A 160 20.48 1.16 -13.32
N GLU A 161 20.63 0.96 -14.62
CA GLU A 161 20.17 -0.23 -15.34
C GLU A 161 21.07 -1.46 -15.13
N SER A 162 22.40 -1.28 -15.06
CA SER A 162 23.34 -2.42 -15.04
C SER A 162 23.96 -2.68 -13.67
N LYS A 163 23.60 -3.81 -13.05
CA LYS A 163 24.22 -4.32 -11.81
C LYS A 163 25.70 -4.65 -12.03
N ALA A 164 26.07 -5.14 -13.23
CA ALA A 164 27.44 -5.50 -13.58
C ALA A 164 28.34 -4.26 -13.63
N LEU A 165 27.89 -3.19 -14.29
CA LEU A 165 28.66 -1.94 -14.41
C LEU A 165 28.91 -1.30 -13.03
N ARG A 166 27.90 -1.32 -12.17
CA ARG A 166 28.01 -0.82 -10.79
C ARG A 166 29.00 -1.64 -9.95
N THR A 167 29.00 -2.95 -10.14
CA THR A 167 29.92 -3.85 -9.42
C THR A 167 31.34 -3.65 -9.91
N ALA A 168 31.54 -3.58 -11.23
CA ALA A 168 32.84 -3.29 -11.84
C ALA A 168 33.40 -1.93 -11.41
N LEU A 169 32.55 -0.88 -11.33
CA LEU A 169 32.99 0.44 -10.88
C LEU A 169 33.40 0.42 -9.40
N LYS A 170 32.67 -0.30 -8.55
CA LYS A 170 33.05 -0.49 -7.14
C LYS A 170 34.34 -1.27 -6.97
N THR A 171 34.54 -2.35 -7.74
CA THR A 171 35.78 -3.14 -7.67
C THR A 171 36.96 -2.34 -8.18
N LEU A 172 36.82 -1.62 -9.29
CA LEU A 172 37.87 -0.73 -9.81
C LEU A 172 38.21 0.38 -8.81
N LEU A 173 37.21 1.00 -8.18
CA LEU A 173 37.43 2.01 -7.14
C LEU A 173 38.13 1.43 -5.91
N GLY A 174 37.73 0.22 -5.48
CA GLY A 174 38.36 -0.48 -4.36
C GLY A 174 39.81 -0.87 -4.64
N VAL A 175 40.09 -1.40 -5.84
CA VAL A 175 41.45 -1.75 -6.28
C VAL A 175 42.32 -0.50 -6.42
N ALA A 176 41.78 0.58 -7.01
CA ALA A 176 42.51 1.83 -7.18
C ALA A 176 42.82 2.50 -5.83
N GLY A 177 41.86 2.49 -4.89
CA GLY A 177 42.07 2.95 -3.52
C GLY A 177 43.12 2.12 -2.77
N ALA A 178 43.07 0.79 -2.85
CA ALA A 178 44.05 -0.10 -2.23
C ALA A 178 45.47 0.10 -2.78
N LEU A 179 45.60 0.29 -4.10
CA LEU A 179 46.88 0.59 -4.75
C LEU A 179 47.45 1.93 -4.32
N ASP A 180 46.60 2.94 -4.11
CA ASP A 180 47.03 4.25 -3.65
C ASP A 180 47.49 4.23 -2.19
N VAL A 181 46.80 3.49 -1.32
CA VAL A 181 47.25 3.25 0.06
C VAL A 181 48.59 2.49 0.09
N ALA A 182 48.74 1.45 -0.72
CA ALA A 182 49.99 0.68 -0.82
C ALA A 182 51.17 1.52 -1.34
N ARG A 183 50.92 2.45 -2.27
CA ARG A 183 51.93 3.39 -2.78
C ARG A 183 52.32 4.46 -1.76
N VAL A 184 51.36 4.96 -0.98
CA VAL A 184 51.64 5.88 0.13
C VAL A 184 52.48 5.19 1.20
N ALA A 185 52.17 3.92 1.50
CA ALA A 185 52.91 3.12 2.47
C ALA A 185 54.35 2.79 2.03
N THR A 186 54.63 2.70 0.73
CA THR A 186 55.95 2.31 0.21
C THR A 186 56.88 3.48 -0.13
N LEU A 187 56.35 4.66 -0.49
CA LEU A 187 57.17 5.80 -0.96
C LEU A 187 57.18 7.01 -0.03
N GLY A 188 56.38 6.99 1.04
CA GLY A 188 56.21 8.12 1.96
C GLY A 188 55.49 9.32 1.34
N LEU A 189 54.84 10.13 2.18
CA LEU A 189 54.05 11.29 1.75
C LEU A 189 54.84 12.28 0.88
N VAL A 190 56.13 12.50 1.17
CA VAL A 190 56.97 13.50 0.47
C VAL A 190 57.39 13.07 -0.94
N GLY A 191 57.67 11.77 -1.17
CA GLY A 191 57.98 11.23 -2.50
C GLY A 191 56.77 11.17 -3.44
N LEU A 192 55.57 11.08 -2.86
CA LEU A 192 54.31 11.16 -3.58
C LEU A 192 54.13 12.57 -4.18
N TRP A 193 54.31 13.64 -3.39
CA TRP A 193 54.13 15.03 -3.84
C TRP A 193 55.08 15.44 -4.97
N GLY A 194 56.34 15.00 -4.93
CA GLY A 194 57.34 15.30 -5.97
C GLY A 194 57.05 14.67 -7.34
N ARG A 195 56.38 13.52 -7.40
CA ARG A 195 55.91 12.90 -8.67
C ARG A 195 54.45 13.24 -9.01
N LEU A 196 53.70 13.82 -8.08
CA LEU A 196 52.32 14.24 -8.26
C LEU A 196 52.17 15.66 -8.86
N ALA A 197 53.26 16.41 -9.07
CA ALA A 197 53.24 17.70 -9.76
C ALA A 197 52.95 17.61 -11.28
N GLY A 198 52.83 16.40 -11.84
CA GLY A 198 52.40 16.16 -13.23
C GLY A 198 50.90 15.83 -13.34
N MET A 199 50.36 15.85 -14.57
CA MET A 199 48.96 15.58 -14.98
C MET A 199 48.20 14.43 -14.25
N GLY A 200 48.90 13.52 -13.55
CA GLY A 200 48.31 12.44 -12.77
C GLY A 200 47.55 12.86 -11.50
N LEU A 201 47.93 13.95 -10.80
CA LEU A 201 47.21 14.40 -9.59
C LEU A 201 45.87 15.04 -9.94
N LEU A 202 45.82 15.86 -10.99
CA LEU A 202 44.56 16.46 -11.47
C LEU A 202 43.56 15.38 -11.90
N ARG A 203 44.05 14.35 -12.63
CA ARG A 203 43.23 13.20 -13.04
C ARG A 203 42.68 12.46 -11.82
N ARG A 204 43.47 12.25 -10.76
CA ARG A 204 43.01 11.55 -9.54
C ARG A 204 42.03 12.38 -8.71
N ILE A 205 42.31 13.67 -8.51
CA ILE A 205 41.42 14.58 -7.76
C ILE A 205 40.08 14.79 -8.49
N LEU A 206 40.02 14.68 -9.81
CA LEU A 206 38.76 14.76 -10.56
C LEU A 206 38.03 13.40 -10.64
N LEU A 207 38.76 12.31 -10.91
CA LEU A 207 38.15 11.00 -11.19
C LEU A 207 37.58 10.34 -9.93
N TYR A 208 38.27 10.41 -8.79
CA TYR A 208 37.82 9.77 -7.55
C TYR A 208 36.53 10.38 -6.98
N PRO A 209 36.44 11.70 -6.72
CA PRO A 209 35.18 12.29 -6.27
C PRO A 209 34.11 12.25 -7.36
N GLY A 210 34.47 12.29 -8.64
CA GLY A 210 33.54 12.07 -9.74
C GLY A 210 32.89 10.68 -9.69
N VAL A 211 33.69 9.62 -9.52
CA VAL A 211 33.20 8.23 -9.41
C VAL A 211 32.45 7.98 -8.10
N VAL A 212 32.92 8.56 -6.98
CA VAL A 212 32.23 8.47 -5.68
C VAL A 212 30.89 9.20 -5.73
N ALA A 213 30.83 10.40 -6.31
CA ALA A 213 29.58 11.12 -6.55
C ALA A 213 28.65 10.27 -7.43
N LEU A 214 29.14 9.78 -8.58
CA LEU A 214 28.36 8.92 -9.49
C LEU A 214 27.77 7.71 -8.75
N LEU A 215 28.56 7.03 -7.90
CA LEU A 215 28.10 5.89 -7.11
C LEU A 215 27.11 6.28 -6.00
N ALA A 216 27.33 7.40 -5.31
CA ALA A 216 26.41 7.91 -4.29
C ALA A 216 25.04 8.26 -4.91
N PHE A 217 25.03 8.85 -6.11
CA PHE A 217 23.81 9.21 -6.83
C PHE A 217 23.12 8.01 -7.52
N THR A 218 23.78 6.85 -7.65
CA THR A 218 23.14 5.60 -8.16
C THR A 218 22.33 4.82 -7.13
N ARG A 219 22.29 5.26 -5.86
CA ARG A 219 21.34 4.74 -4.87
C ARG A 219 19.94 5.27 -5.20
N GLY A 220 19.33 4.70 -6.24
CA GLY A 220 17.95 5.00 -6.60
C GLY A 220 17.03 4.65 -5.44
N SER A 221 16.38 5.68 -4.90
CA SER A 221 15.18 5.56 -4.09
C SER A 221 14.04 5.10 -5.01
N ALA A 222 13.21 4.15 -4.57
CA ALA A 222 12.03 3.77 -5.33
C ALA A 222 11.07 4.96 -5.32
N HIS A 223 11.08 5.77 -6.38
CA HIS A 223 10.10 6.83 -6.58
C HIS A 223 9.01 6.26 -7.48
N TYR A 224 7.80 6.13 -6.94
CA TYR A 224 6.62 5.82 -7.73
C TYR A 224 5.96 7.14 -8.17
N ASP A 225 5.30 7.13 -9.33
CA ASP A 225 4.50 8.27 -9.76
C ASP A 225 3.26 8.37 -8.87
N ARG A 226 3.25 9.36 -7.98
CA ARG A 226 2.15 9.58 -7.03
C ARG A 226 0.86 9.96 -7.73
N ASN A 227 0.92 10.66 -8.86
CA ASN A 227 -0.28 11.07 -9.58
C ASN A 227 -0.89 9.87 -10.31
N ALA A 228 -0.08 9.10 -11.04
CA ALA A 228 -0.56 7.86 -11.67
C ALA A 228 -1.08 6.85 -10.63
N TYR A 229 -0.41 6.74 -9.47
CA TYR A 229 -0.90 5.91 -8.38
C TYR A 229 -2.21 6.44 -7.79
N ARG A 230 -2.34 7.76 -7.59
CA ARG A 230 -3.58 8.40 -7.13
C ARG A 230 -4.74 8.13 -8.09
N ASP A 231 -4.51 8.22 -9.39
CA ASP A 231 -5.53 7.94 -10.39
C ASP A 231 -5.92 6.45 -10.38
N SER A 232 -4.94 5.54 -10.29
CA SER A 232 -5.20 4.11 -10.15
C SER A 232 -6.03 3.78 -8.90
N ILE A 233 -5.69 4.38 -7.76
CA ILE A 233 -6.43 4.20 -6.50
C ILE A 233 -7.83 4.82 -6.60
N ARG A 234 -7.97 5.98 -7.26
CA ARG A 234 -9.28 6.60 -7.51
C ARG A 234 -10.18 5.66 -8.31
N ASP A 235 -9.67 5.05 -9.37
CA ASP A 235 -10.46 4.13 -10.21
C ASP A 235 -10.88 2.87 -9.43
N LEU A 236 -9.99 2.32 -8.62
CA LEU A 236 -10.32 1.19 -7.75
C LEU A 236 -11.39 1.56 -6.72
N ILE A 237 -11.20 2.68 -6.00
CA ILE A 237 -12.19 3.15 -5.01
C ILE A 237 -13.53 3.44 -5.69
N ARG A 238 -13.52 4.02 -6.90
CA ARG A 238 -14.72 4.25 -7.69
C ARG A 238 -15.45 2.94 -7.99
N GLN A 239 -14.74 1.93 -8.47
CA GLN A 239 -15.32 0.61 -8.74
C GLN A 239 -15.93 0.00 -7.47
N TRP A 240 -15.23 0.14 -6.34
CA TRP A 240 -15.73 -0.28 -5.02
C TRP A 240 -17.01 0.45 -4.63
N VAL A 241 -17.05 1.78 -4.77
CA VAL A 241 -18.23 2.59 -4.50
C VAL A 241 -19.41 2.18 -5.39
N GLU A 242 -19.15 1.92 -6.68
CA GLU A 242 -20.17 1.45 -7.63
C GLU A 242 -20.76 0.10 -7.23
N CYS A 243 -19.91 -0.90 -6.97
CA CYS A 243 -20.34 -2.21 -6.51
C CYS A 243 -21.08 -2.14 -5.17
N SER A 244 -20.56 -1.34 -4.23
CA SER A 244 -21.14 -1.22 -2.90
C SER A 244 -22.49 -0.49 -2.93
N ALA A 245 -22.64 0.54 -3.75
CA ALA A 245 -23.92 1.23 -3.94
C ALA A 245 -24.97 0.31 -4.58
N LEU A 246 -24.58 -0.50 -5.58
CA LEU A 246 -25.46 -1.51 -6.16
C LEU A 246 -25.87 -2.58 -5.13
N LEU A 247 -24.93 -3.01 -4.28
CA LEU A 247 -25.22 -3.93 -3.18
C LEU A 247 -26.22 -3.30 -2.19
N LEU A 248 -26.04 -2.03 -1.84
CA LEU A 248 -26.96 -1.34 -0.93
C LEU A 248 -28.37 -1.25 -1.51
N CYS A 249 -28.50 -0.91 -2.79
CA CYS A 249 -29.78 -0.85 -3.50
C CYS A 249 -30.45 -2.23 -3.66
N SER A 250 -29.66 -3.27 -3.91
CA SER A 250 -30.19 -4.63 -4.01
C SER A 250 -30.66 -5.14 -2.65
N LEU A 251 -29.94 -4.84 -1.56
CA LEU A 251 -30.37 -5.19 -0.21
C LEU A 251 -31.62 -4.44 0.24
N SER A 252 -31.84 -3.20 -0.23
CA SER A 252 -33.05 -2.42 0.02
C SER A 252 -34.18 -2.65 -0.99
N SER A 253 -34.01 -3.57 -1.95
CA SER A 253 -35.08 -3.91 -2.90
C SER A 253 -36.24 -4.68 -2.28
N ALA A 254 -36.03 -5.27 -1.09
CA ALA A 254 -37.05 -5.93 -0.30
C ALA A 254 -37.15 -5.26 1.08
N PRO A 255 -38.32 -5.34 1.76
CA PRO A 255 -38.46 -4.87 3.12
C PRO A 255 -37.39 -5.51 4.01
N VAL A 256 -36.57 -4.67 4.63
CA VAL A 256 -35.60 -5.13 5.62
C VAL A 256 -36.40 -5.60 6.82
N ALA A 257 -36.40 -6.91 7.06
CA ALA A 257 -37.09 -7.49 8.20
C ALA A 257 -36.65 -6.78 9.49
N GLU A 258 -37.62 -6.35 10.29
CA GLU A 258 -37.30 -5.84 11.60
C GLU A 258 -36.53 -6.91 12.38
N PRO A 259 -35.39 -6.53 12.98
CA PRO A 259 -34.67 -7.47 13.83
C PRO A 259 -35.63 -7.93 14.92
N LYS A 260 -35.79 -9.25 15.07
CA LYS A 260 -36.55 -9.82 16.17
C LYS A 260 -36.00 -9.21 17.45
N ALA A 261 -36.86 -8.67 18.31
CA ALA A 261 -36.44 -8.09 19.58
C ALA A 261 -35.75 -9.18 20.41
N ILE A 262 -34.42 -9.21 20.37
CA ILE A 262 -33.59 -10.10 21.18
C ILE A 262 -33.27 -9.32 22.43
N VAL A 263 -33.71 -9.82 23.58
CA VAL A 263 -33.25 -9.32 24.87
C VAL A 263 -31.80 -9.76 25.01
N LEU A 264 -30.88 -8.82 24.85
CA LEU A 264 -29.45 -9.07 25.02
C LEU A 264 -29.16 -9.36 26.50
N ASP A 265 -28.26 -10.29 26.78
CA ASP A 265 -27.78 -10.52 28.14
C ASP A 265 -27.19 -9.21 28.72
N LYS A 266 -27.52 -8.91 29.99
CA LYS A 266 -27.14 -7.65 30.65
C LYS A 266 -25.64 -7.40 30.63
N ASN A 267 -24.82 -8.43 30.83
CA ASN A 267 -23.37 -8.28 30.88
C ASN A 267 -22.79 -8.12 29.48
N LEU A 268 -23.35 -8.81 28.48
CA LEU A 268 -22.98 -8.59 27.09
C LEU A 268 -23.32 -7.16 26.64
N ALA A 269 -24.51 -6.66 26.98
CA ALA A 269 -24.92 -5.29 26.70
C ALA A 269 -23.97 -4.27 27.33
N ARG A 270 -23.55 -4.52 28.57
CA ARG A 270 -22.57 -3.69 29.27
C ARG A 270 -21.20 -3.75 28.60
N ALA A 271 -20.70 -4.93 28.27
CA ALA A 271 -19.39 -5.09 27.63
C ALA A 271 -19.33 -4.40 26.25
N ILE A 272 -20.42 -4.43 25.47
CA ILE A 272 -20.52 -3.68 24.22
C ILE A 272 -20.49 -2.15 24.48
N ALA A 273 -21.20 -1.68 25.50
CA ALA A 273 -21.20 -0.26 25.86
C ALA A 273 -19.84 0.21 26.38
N ASP A 274 -19.14 -0.63 27.15
CA ASP A 274 -17.80 -0.36 27.66
C ASP A 274 -16.78 -0.32 26.51
N LEU A 275 -16.87 -1.24 25.54
CA LEU A 275 -16.07 -1.22 24.31
C LEU A 275 -16.28 0.07 23.51
N HIS A 276 -17.52 0.54 23.39
CA HIS A 276 -17.83 1.77 22.66
C HIS A 276 -17.26 3.02 23.33
N ARG A 277 -17.15 3.03 24.66
CA ARG A 277 -16.66 4.17 25.46
C ARG A 277 -15.15 4.14 25.72
N ALA A 278 -14.48 3.03 25.42
CA ALA A 278 -13.07 2.86 25.69
C ALA A 278 -12.21 3.79 24.82
N ASP A 279 -11.21 4.41 25.44
CA ASP A 279 -10.17 5.13 24.71
C ASP A 279 -9.20 4.14 24.03
N LEU A 280 -8.40 4.63 23.09
CA LEU A 280 -7.43 3.82 22.34
C LEU A 280 -6.52 2.91 23.19
N PRO A 281 -5.99 3.33 24.36
CA PRO A 281 -5.20 2.45 25.22
C PRO A 281 -6.02 1.38 25.96
N ASP A 282 -7.30 1.64 26.23
CA ASP A 282 -8.19 0.74 27.00
C ASP A 282 -8.95 -0.23 26.09
N LEU A 283 -8.94 0.01 24.78
CA LEU A 283 -9.64 -0.78 23.77
C LEU A 283 -9.28 -2.27 23.79
N PRO A 284 -8.01 -2.70 23.96
CA PRO A 284 -7.67 -4.12 24.10
C PRO A 284 -8.36 -4.76 25.32
N THR A 285 -8.37 -4.08 26.46
CA THR A 285 -8.99 -4.55 27.71
C THR A 285 -10.51 -4.67 27.55
N ALA A 286 -11.16 -3.67 26.96
CA ALA A 286 -12.60 -3.69 26.72
C ALA A 286 -12.99 -4.78 25.70
N ALA A 287 -12.14 -5.01 24.68
CA ALA A 287 -12.33 -6.10 23.73
C ALA A 287 -12.19 -7.47 24.41
N GLU A 288 -11.21 -7.66 25.30
CA GLU A 288 -11.08 -8.88 26.09
C GLU A 288 -12.29 -9.14 27.00
N ALA A 289 -12.83 -8.10 27.65
CA ALA A 289 -14.06 -8.22 28.45
C ALA A 289 -15.26 -8.69 27.61
N LEU A 290 -15.42 -8.15 26.39
CA LEU A 290 -16.45 -8.60 25.45
C LEU A 290 -16.25 -10.08 25.05
N LEU A 291 -15.01 -10.49 24.77
CA LEU A 291 -14.69 -11.87 24.42
C LEU A 291 -14.94 -12.84 25.58
N LEU A 292 -14.65 -12.43 26.82
CA LEU A 292 -14.95 -13.20 28.03
C LEU A 292 -16.46 -13.41 28.20
N GLU A 293 -17.26 -12.38 27.98
CA GLU A 293 -18.72 -12.52 27.99
C GLU A 293 -19.21 -13.44 26.85
N GLY A 294 -18.61 -13.35 25.68
CA GLY A 294 -18.85 -14.29 24.58
C GLY A 294 -18.58 -15.74 24.97
N ARG A 295 -17.45 -16.01 25.64
CA ARG A 295 -17.13 -17.35 26.17
C ARG A 295 -18.13 -17.82 27.21
N ARG A 296 -18.54 -16.93 28.14
CA ARG A 296 -19.55 -17.24 29.16
C ARG A 296 -20.88 -17.66 28.52
N LEU A 297 -21.24 -17.04 27.40
CA LEU A 297 -22.45 -17.37 26.63
C LEU A 297 -22.28 -18.62 25.73
N GLY A 298 -21.12 -19.27 25.75
CA GLY A 298 -20.84 -20.50 25.04
C GLY A 298 -20.43 -20.34 23.58
N LEU A 299 -19.95 -19.15 23.17
CA LEU A 299 -19.39 -18.96 21.83
C LEU A 299 -18.07 -19.74 21.68
N ALA A 300 -18.03 -20.64 20.70
CA ALA A 300 -16.84 -21.43 20.38
C ALA A 300 -15.79 -20.59 19.65
N GLY A 301 -14.53 -21.04 19.67
CA GLY A 301 -13.41 -20.38 18.98
C GLY A 301 -12.85 -19.13 19.69
N LEU A 302 -13.39 -18.78 20.86
CA LEU A 302 -12.92 -17.64 21.67
C LEU A 302 -11.88 -18.03 22.74
N THR A 303 -11.52 -19.31 22.86
CA THR A 303 -10.53 -19.83 23.83
C THR A 303 -9.09 -19.44 23.50
N GLU A 304 -8.79 -19.23 22.21
CA GLU A 304 -7.49 -18.75 21.78
C GLU A 304 -7.34 -17.24 22.05
N PRO A 305 -6.10 -16.73 22.24
CA PRO A 305 -5.86 -15.30 22.30
C PRO A 305 -6.41 -14.61 21.05
N ALA A 306 -7.01 -13.44 21.21
CA ALA A 306 -7.58 -12.74 20.09
C ALA A 306 -6.52 -12.43 19.03
N ARG A 307 -6.82 -12.64 17.75
CA ARG A 307 -5.81 -12.47 16.68
C ARG A 307 -5.20 -11.07 16.61
N PHE A 308 -5.87 -10.04 17.14
CA PHE A 308 -5.32 -8.68 17.21
C PHE A 308 -4.21 -8.52 18.26
N THR A 309 -4.04 -9.47 19.18
CA THR A 309 -2.91 -9.50 20.13
C THR A 309 -1.75 -10.37 19.64
N ALA A 310 -1.96 -11.20 18.60
CA ALA A 310 -0.93 -12.04 18.00
C ALA A 310 -0.16 -11.31 16.90
N ALA A 311 1.17 -11.23 17.02
CA ALA A 311 2.05 -10.52 16.07
C ALA A 311 2.21 -11.24 14.71
N GLU A 312 1.84 -12.52 14.62
CA GLU A 312 1.91 -13.31 13.38
C GLU A 312 0.54 -13.50 12.75
N ARG A 313 0.45 -13.14 11.46
CA ARG A 313 -0.68 -13.53 10.61
C ARG A 313 -0.69 -15.05 10.45
N ALA A 314 -1.52 -15.73 11.21
CA ALA A 314 -1.87 -17.12 10.93
C ALA A 314 -2.41 -17.20 9.49
N GLY A 315 -1.79 -18.04 8.67
CA GLY A 315 -2.29 -18.35 7.34
C GLY A 315 -3.72 -18.87 7.41
N ARG A 316 -4.52 -18.64 6.36
CA ARG A 316 -5.90 -19.14 6.30
C ARG A 316 -5.91 -20.65 6.51
N SER A 317 -6.79 -21.12 7.40
CA SER A 317 -6.92 -22.53 7.73
C SER A 317 -7.25 -23.34 6.48
N ARG A 318 -6.58 -24.48 6.31
CA ARG A 318 -6.81 -25.41 5.20
C ARG A 318 -7.39 -26.68 5.77
N LEU A 319 -8.54 -27.08 5.23
CA LEU A 319 -9.25 -28.28 5.62
C LEU A 319 -9.40 -29.19 4.41
N ARG A 320 -9.54 -30.49 4.65
CA ARG A 320 -9.95 -31.43 3.61
C ARG A 320 -11.47 -31.55 3.66
N TRP A 321 -12.12 -31.31 2.53
CA TRP A 321 -13.59 -31.31 2.44
C TRP A 321 -14.13 -32.72 2.65
N GLY A 322 -15.14 -32.83 3.52
CA GLY A 322 -15.86 -34.06 3.81
C GLY A 322 -17.31 -33.75 4.20
N PRO A 323 -18.20 -34.76 4.21
CA PRO A 323 -19.64 -34.58 4.41
C PRO A 323 -19.99 -33.96 5.77
N GLU A 324 -19.16 -34.19 6.80
CA GLU A 324 -19.33 -33.62 8.14
C GLU A 324 -19.17 -32.09 8.15
N LEU A 325 -18.29 -31.55 7.29
CA LEU A 325 -18.05 -30.11 7.20
C LEU A 325 -19.23 -29.37 6.58
N ALA A 326 -20.08 -30.03 5.78
CA ALA A 326 -21.28 -29.41 5.20
C ALA A 326 -22.31 -28.97 6.27
N GLN A 327 -22.23 -29.54 7.47
CA GLN A 327 -23.06 -29.12 8.61
C GLN A 327 -22.61 -27.76 9.16
N ARG A 328 -21.31 -27.46 9.12
CA ARG A 328 -20.69 -26.27 9.72
C ARG A 328 -20.33 -25.18 8.70
N TYR A 329 -20.11 -25.56 7.44
CA TYR A 329 -19.60 -24.68 6.39
C TYR A 329 -20.49 -24.70 5.15
N ARG A 330 -20.50 -23.55 4.45
CA ARG A 330 -21.10 -23.37 3.14
C ARG A 330 -19.99 -23.34 2.08
N PRO A 331 -20.07 -24.16 1.03
CA PRO A 331 -19.11 -24.12 -0.06
C PRO A 331 -19.34 -22.89 -0.96
N PHE A 332 -18.26 -22.22 -1.33
CA PHE A 332 -18.23 -21.22 -2.39
C PHE A 332 -17.75 -21.86 -3.69
N GLY A 333 -18.71 -22.18 -4.57
CA GLY A 333 -18.48 -22.90 -5.82
C GLY A 333 -18.65 -24.42 -5.69
N LEU A 334 -18.22 -25.15 -6.71
CA LEU A 334 -18.26 -26.61 -6.72
C LEU A 334 -17.09 -27.16 -5.90
N ILE A 335 -17.39 -27.95 -4.87
CA ILE A 335 -16.42 -28.63 -4.01
C ILE A 335 -16.80 -30.10 -3.94
N GLU A 336 -15.86 -30.97 -4.26
CA GLU A 336 -16.03 -32.42 -4.22
C GLU A 336 -15.40 -33.00 -2.95
N GLU A 337 -15.84 -34.18 -2.56
CA GLU A 337 -15.29 -34.87 -1.39
C GLU A 337 -13.78 -35.12 -1.58
N GLY A 338 -12.99 -34.81 -0.55
CA GLY A 338 -11.54 -34.95 -0.58
C GLY A 338 -10.78 -33.73 -1.10
N ASP A 339 -11.47 -32.71 -1.64
CA ASP A 339 -10.84 -31.45 -2.05
C ASP A 339 -10.18 -30.71 -0.88
N THR A 340 -9.09 -30.01 -1.15
CA THR A 340 -8.53 -29.06 -0.16
C THR A 340 -9.26 -27.73 -0.26
N VAL A 341 -9.82 -27.28 0.86
CA VAL A 341 -10.55 -26.02 0.95
C VAL A 341 -9.85 -25.05 1.90
N ILE A 342 -9.91 -23.78 1.55
CA ILE A 342 -9.45 -22.66 2.35
C ILE A 342 -10.66 -22.11 3.09
N VAL A 343 -10.56 -22.00 4.41
CA VAL A 343 -11.55 -21.32 5.23
C VAL A 343 -11.42 -19.81 4.98
N GLU A 344 -12.47 -19.23 4.42
CA GLU A 344 -12.59 -17.78 4.26
C GLU A 344 -13.17 -17.18 5.54
N ASP A 345 -14.27 -17.76 6.05
CA ASP A 345 -14.93 -17.37 7.30
C ASP A 345 -15.16 -18.58 8.22
N GLU A 346 -14.80 -18.43 9.49
CA GLU A 346 -15.07 -19.43 10.52
C GLU A 346 -16.56 -19.46 10.89
N PRO A 347 -17.14 -20.62 11.25
CA PRO A 347 -18.53 -20.73 11.65
C PRO A 347 -18.76 -20.11 13.03
N VAL A 348 -19.90 -19.46 13.21
CA VAL A 348 -20.32 -18.96 14.52
C VAL A 348 -21.11 -20.05 15.23
N ILE A 349 -20.54 -20.62 16.28
CA ILE A 349 -21.11 -21.72 17.05
C ILE A 349 -21.35 -21.25 18.49
N GLN A 350 -22.55 -21.48 19.01
CA GLN A 350 -22.90 -21.21 20.39
C GLN A 350 -23.47 -22.48 21.04
N ASN A 351 -22.88 -22.97 22.13
CA ASN A 351 -23.30 -24.19 22.82
C ASN A 351 -23.52 -25.38 21.84
N ASP A 352 -22.51 -25.64 21.00
CA ASP A 352 -22.51 -26.67 19.94
C ASP A 352 -23.57 -26.51 18.83
N ARG A 353 -24.35 -25.43 18.87
CA ARG A 353 -25.29 -25.07 17.82
C ARG A 353 -24.67 -24.08 16.86
N VAL A 354 -24.67 -24.42 15.57
CA VAL A 354 -24.26 -23.49 14.50
C VAL A 354 -25.31 -22.40 14.36
N LEU A 355 -24.94 -21.18 14.72
CA LEU A 355 -25.76 -19.98 14.49
C LEU A 355 -25.59 -19.49 13.06
N GLU A 356 -24.35 -19.51 12.57
CA GLU A 356 -23.99 -19.12 11.20
C GLU A 356 -22.94 -20.08 10.65
N LYS A 357 -23.17 -20.57 9.43
CA LYS A 357 -22.21 -21.44 8.76
C LYS A 357 -21.03 -20.62 8.26
N GLY A 358 -19.83 -21.14 8.44
CA GLY A 358 -18.61 -20.55 7.88
C GLY A 358 -18.59 -20.66 6.35
N LEU A 359 -17.68 -19.96 5.70
CA LEU A 359 -17.51 -19.97 4.24
C LEU A 359 -16.20 -20.65 3.87
N VAL A 360 -16.25 -21.60 2.94
CA VAL A 360 -15.04 -22.25 2.41
C VAL A 360 -14.94 -22.14 0.90
N ARG A 361 -13.72 -22.04 0.39
CA ARG A 361 -13.41 -21.99 -1.04
C ARG A 361 -12.45 -23.10 -1.42
N LYS A 362 -12.68 -23.76 -2.56
CA LYS A 362 -11.72 -24.73 -3.12
C LYS A 362 -10.37 -24.07 -3.40
N GLN A 363 -9.30 -24.67 -2.88
CA GLN A 363 -7.94 -24.29 -3.25
C GLN A 363 -7.70 -24.73 -4.70
N ARG A 364 -7.41 -23.77 -5.59
CA ARG A 364 -6.94 -24.09 -6.93
C ARG A 364 -5.47 -24.51 -6.81
N ALA A 365 -5.17 -25.71 -7.27
CA ALA A 365 -3.80 -26.24 -7.34
C ALA A 365 -2.95 -25.43 -8.31
#